data_AF-A0A6M0HN90-F1
#
_entry.id   AF-A0A6M0HN90-F1
#
_cell.length_a   1.000
_cell.length_b   1.000
_cell.length_c   1.000
_cell.angle_alpha   90.00
_cell.angle_beta   90.00
_cell.angle_gamma   90.00
#
_symmetry.space_group_name_H-M   'P 1'
#
loop_
_entity.id
_entity.type
_entity.pdbx_description
1 polymer ?
#
loop_
_entity_poly.entity_id
_entity_poly.type
_entity_poly.pdbx_seq_one_letter_code
_entity_poly.pdbx_strand_id
1 'polypeptide(L)' 'MTPEEITDLNRARASLARQRNALSKRIGASELAAASAAEDLMRVLLAIEAVDRALTDAGQPYTPPMA' A
#
# COMPACT_ATOMS: atom_id res chain seq x y z
N MET A 1 5.10 -8.29 18.05
CA MET A 1 5.27 -7.01 17.36
C MET A 1 5.33 -5.91 18.39
N THR A 2 6.39 -5.10 18.41
CA THR A 2 6.54 -3.99 19.35
C THR A 2 5.70 -2.79 18.90
N PRO A 3 5.40 -1.83 19.80
CA PRO A 3 4.71 -0.60 19.42
C PRO A 3 5.42 0.20 18.32
N GLU A 4 6.76 0.14 18.28
CA GLU A 4 7.57 0.79 17.26
C GLU A 4 7.41 0.11 15.90
N GLU A 5 7.46 -1.23 15.85
CA GLU A 5 7.19 -2.01 14.64
C GLU A 5 5.78 -1.75 14.08
N ILE A 6 4.78 -1.65 14.95
CA ILE A 6 3.40 -1.29 14.56
C ILE A 6 3.37 0.12 13.93
N THR A 7 4.09 1.08 14.52
CA THR A 7 4.17 2.46 14.01
C THR A 7 4.83 2.49 12.64
N ASP A 8 5.91 1.73 12.45
CA ASP A 8 6.62 1.65 11.18
C ASP A 8 5.78 0.96 10.10
N LEU A 9 5.04 -0.10 10.43
CA LEU A 9 4.10 -0.73 9.50
C LEU A 9 2.97 0.21 9.08
N ASN A 10 2.40 0.98 10.02
CA ASN A 10 1.41 2.01 9.69
C ASN A 10 1.98 3.09 8.75
N ARG A 11 3.22 3.53 8.99
CA ARG A 11 3.92 4.49 8.12
C ARG A 11 4.18 3.89 6.73
N ALA A 12 4.64 2.66 6.67
CA ALA A 12 4.85 1.93 5.41
C ALA A 12 3.53 1.82 4.63
N ARG A 13 2.44 1.45 5.31
CA ARG A 13 1.12 1.32 4.72
C ARG A 13 0.60 2.62 4.09
N ALA A 14 0.78 3.74 4.79
CA ALA A 14 0.43 5.06 4.29
C ALA A 14 1.28 5.46 3.06
N SER A 15 2.58 5.12 3.06
CA SER A 15 3.46 5.34 1.91
C SER A 15 3.02 4.53 0.69
N LEU A 16 2.73 3.24 0.88
CA LEU A 16 2.25 2.35 -0.18
C LEU A 16 0.91 2.81 -0.75
N ALA A 17 -0.01 3.32 0.09
CA ALA A 17 -1.28 3.88 -0.37
C ALA A 17 -1.07 5.08 -1.32
N ARG A 18 -0.11 5.97 -1.01
CA ARG A 18 0.26 7.08 -1.89
C ARG A 18 0.84 6.60 -3.22
N GLN A 19 1.73 5.59 -3.18
CA GLN A 19 2.31 5.00 -4.38
C GLN A 19 1.26 4.34 -5.28
N ARG A 20 0.34 3.55 -4.71
CA ARG A 20 -0.81 2.95 -5.41
C ARG A 20 -1.63 4.02 -6.13
N ASN A 21 -1.94 5.12 -5.44
CA ASN A 21 -2.73 6.22 -6.03
C ASN A 21 -1.97 6.89 -7.18
N ALA A 22 -0.65 7.10 -7.05
CA ALA A 22 0.17 7.67 -8.11
C ALA A 22 0.26 6.75 -9.34
N LEU A 23 0.46 5.44 -9.15
CA LEU A 23 0.49 4.44 -10.22
C LEU A 23 -0.86 4.36 -10.94
N SER A 24 -1.97 4.34 -10.18
CA SER A 24 -3.32 4.31 -10.76
C SER A 24 -3.58 5.50 -11.68
N LYS A 25 -3.16 6.71 -11.27
CA LYS A 25 -3.24 7.92 -12.10
C LYS A 25 -2.37 7.82 -13.36
N ARG A 26 -1.14 7.31 -13.24
CA ARG A 26 -0.22 7.12 -14.37
C ARG A 26 -0.78 6.15 -15.40
N ILE A 27 -1.36 5.03 -14.96
CA ILE A 27 -1.98 4.03 -15.83
C ILE A 27 -3.19 4.65 -16.55
N GLY A 28 -4.08 5.32 -15.83
CA GLY A 28 -5.28 5.92 -16.42
C GLY A 28 -5.01 7.10 -17.37
N ALA A 29 -3.86 7.76 -17.24
CA ALA A 29 -3.43 8.83 -18.13
C ALA A 29 -2.67 8.34 -19.39
N SER A 30 -2.40 7.04 -19.51
CA SER A 30 -1.65 6.48 -20.63
C SER A 30 -2.57 5.83 -21.66
N GLU A 31 -2.44 6.20 -22.94
CA GLU A 31 -3.21 5.56 -24.04
C GLU A 31 -2.82 4.09 -24.27
N LEU A 32 -1.62 3.70 -23.85
CA LEU A 32 -1.14 2.32 -23.81
C LEU A 32 -0.70 2.02 -22.37
N ALA A 33 -1.53 1.27 -21.64
CA ALA A 33 -1.12 0.74 -20.35
C ALA A 33 0.09 -0.17 -20.55
N ALA A 34 1.30 0.36 -20.32
CA ALA A 34 2.50 -0.44 -20.35
C ALA A 34 2.34 -1.55 -19.31
N ALA A 35 2.43 -2.82 -19.72
CA ALA A 35 2.30 -3.98 -18.83
C ALA A 35 3.15 -3.84 -17.55
N SER A 36 4.32 -3.22 -17.68
CA SER A 36 5.20 -2.84 -16.56
C SER A 36 4.52 -1.97 -15.49
N ALA A 37 3.70 -0.98 -15.86
CA ALA A 37 3.00 -0.14 -14.89
C ALA A 37 1.88 -0.91 -14.15
N ALA A 38 1.21 -1.84 -14.84
CA ALA A 38 0.23 -2.73 -14.22
C ALA A 38 0.90 -3.73 -13.26
N GLU A 39 2.06 -4.28 -13.62
CA GLU A 39 2.86 -5.13 -12.74
C GLU A 39 3.36 -4.37 -11.51
N ASP A 40 3.84 -3.13 -11.67
CA ASP A 40 4.25 -2.29 -10.54
C ASP A 40 3.09 -2.02 -9.58
N LEU A 41 1.89 -1.75 -10.13
CA LEU A 41 0.69 -1.59 -9.31
C LEU A 41 0.37 -2.88 -8.54
N MET A 42 0.47 -4.04 -9.19
CA MET A 42 0.24 -5.33 -8.55
C MET A 42 1.22 -5.59 -7.40
N ARG A 43 2.51 -5.29 -7.59
CA ARG A 43 3.53 -5.40 -6.52
C ARG A 43 3.19 -4.51 -5.32
N VAL A 44 2.74 -3.28 -5.56
CA VAL A 44 2.32 -2.37 -4.47
C VAL A 44 1.08 -2.88 -3.75
N LEU A 45 0.11 -3.45 -4.46
CA LEU A 45 -1.09 -4.05 -3.86
C LEU A 45 -0.75 -5.25 -2.98
N LEU A 46 0.13 -6.14 -3.44
CA LEU A 46 0.60 -7.28 -2.64
C LEU A 46 1.36 -6.83 -1.38
N ALA A 47 2.20 -5.80 -1.50
CA ALA A 47 2.89 -5.21 -0.34
C ALA A 47 1.90 -4.61 0.68
N ILE A 48 0.84 -3.96 0.20
CA ILE A 48 -0.26 -3.45 1.03
C ILE A 48 -0.92 -4.60 1.80
N GLU A 49 -1.31 -5.67 1.11
CA GLU A 49 -1.96 -6.83 1.73
C GLU A 49 -1.07 -7.50 2.78
N ALA A 50 0.23 -7.61 2.51
CA ALA A 50 1.19 -8.17 3.45
C ALA A 50 1.28 -7.32 4.74
N VAL A 51 1.31 -5.99 4.62
CA VAL A 51 1.32 -5.09 5.77
C VAL A 51 0.00 -5.14 6.53
N ASP A 52 -1.13 -5.11 5.83
CA ASP A 52 -2.45 -5.18 6.44
C ASP A 52 -2.66 -6.51 7.20
N ARG A 53 -2.16 -7.62 6.65
CA ARG A 53 -2.15 -8.92 7.34
C ARG A 53 -1.26 -8.88 8.59
N ALA A 54 -0.03 -8.37 8.49
CA ALA A 54 0.88 -8.29 9.64
C ALA A 54 0.27 -7.46 10.80
N LEU A 55 -0.35 -6.33 10.48
CA LEU A 55 -1.06 -5.48 11.44
C LEU A 55 -2.28 -6.19 12.06
N THR A 56 -3.04 -6.91 11.25
CA THR A 56 -4.19 -7.70 11.71
C THR A 56 -3.76 -8.83 12.64
N ASP A 57 -2.71 -9.57 12.29
CA ASP A 57 -2.14 -10.66 13.09
C ASP A 57 -1.59 -10.15 14.43
N ALA A 58 -1.16 -8.88 14.48
CA ALA A 58 -0.76 -8.20 15.71
C ALA A 58 -1.93 -7.66 16.56
N GLY A 59 -3.18 -7.86 16.13
CA GLY A 59 -4.37 -7.32 16.80
C GLY A 59 -4.51 -5.79 16.67
N GLN A 60 -3.85 -5.19 15.68
CA GLN A 60 -3.84 -3.74 15.43
C GLN A 60 -4.17 -3.45 13.95
N PRO A 61 -5.38 -3.75 13.46
CA PRO A 61 -5.74 -3.54 12.05
C PRO A 61 -5.49 -2.09 11.62
N TYR A 62 -5.06 -1.90 10.37
CA TYR A 62 -4.84 -0.55 9.83
C TYR A 62 -6.14 0.26 9.83
N THR A 63 -6.15 1.37 10.56
CA THR A 63 -7.21 2.37 10.51
C THR A 63 -6.70 3.60 9.75
N PRO A 64 -7.25 3.94 8.58
CA PRO A 64 -6.85 5.16 7.89
C PRO A 64 -7.13 6.37 8.79
N PRO A 65 -6.23 7.37 8.83
CA PRO A 65 -6.51 8.61 9.55
C PRO A 65 -7.78 9.24 8.96
N MET A 66 -8.72 9.64 9.82
CA MET A 66 -9.88 10.40 9.35
C MET A 66 -9.38 11.68 8.68
N ALA A 67 -9.88 11.93 7.48
CA ALA A 67 -9.58 13.13 6.70
C ALA A 67 -10.26 14.37 7.27
#